data_AF-A0A1I8B0U2-F1
#
_entry.id   AF-A0A1I8B0U2-F1
#
_cell.length_a   1.000
_cell.length_b   1.000
_cell.length_c   1.000
_cell.angle_alpha   90.00
_cell.angle_beta   90.00
_cell.angle_gamma   90.00
#
_symmetry.space_group_name_H-M   'P 1'
#
loop_
_entity.id
_entity.type
_entity.pdbx_description
1 polymer ?
#
loop_
_entity_poly.entity_id
_entity_poly.type
_entity_poly.pdbx_seq_one_letter_code
_entity_poly.pdbx_strand_id
1 'polypeptide(L)'
;MLNSGREVALQLKNLLANILQLYSRPDHPATKQAVLTAAKEISKLVGQLSHCGEQLHSSSPNHEEKPLLLVENELLGAASSIEAVSNKLSQMRPRQVHKADEDMKNLPFDEQILSSSKSITLAVQTLVKAAYNAQRELISQGRMSEPSPVLTKDEQYWTEGLVSAATLVAAATNQLCEAANGVVQGHSTEEKLIAAAKQVASSTAHLLVACKVKSDIGSSAMQRLQSAGHAVKVATEHLVNAARQSITENDCRGLVISDRMVTGIAQVMDAQEEVLRKEKELTEARNRLTQLNKSRYEKSPEPSPEK
;
A
#
# COMPACT_ATOMS: atom_id res chain seq x y z
N MET A 1 -26.50 -12.12 -3.15
CA MET A 1 -25.63 -11.01 -2.71
C MET A 1 -25.75 -9.75 -3.58
N LEU A 2 -25.58 -9.83 -4.91
CA LEU A 2 -25.60 -8.64 -5.79
C LEU A 2 -26.89 -7.79 -5.68
N ASN A 3 -28.07 -8.44 -5.61
CA ASN A 3 -29.34 -7.73 -5.43
C ASN A 3 -29.45 -7.07 -4.05
N SER A 4 -29.04 -7.76 -2.98
CA SER A 4 -29.03 -7.22 -1.61
C SER A 4 -28.05 -6.04 -1.48
N GLY A 5 -26.88 -6.11 -2.10
CA GLY A 5 -25.90 -5.02 -2.13
C GLY A 5 -26.38 -3.80 -2.92
N ARG A 6 -27.07 -4.04 -4.04
CA ARG A 6 -27.71 -2.98 -4.84
C ARG A 6 -28.83 -2.27 -4.06
N GLU A 7 -29.65 -3.03 -3.33
CA GLU A 7 -30.72 -2.49 -2.49
C GLU A 7 -30.16 -1.62 -1.35
N VAL A 8 -29.11 -2.08 -0.66
CA VAL A 8 -28.40 -1.29 0.36
C VAL A 8 -27.88 0.03 -0.23
N ALA A 9 -27.27 0.00 -1.41
CA ALA A 9 -26.76 1.20 -2.07
C ALA A 9 -27.87 2.20 -2.45
N LEU A 10 -29.02 1.71 -2.91
CA LEU A 10 -30.18 2.55 -3.23
C LEU A 10 -30.76 3.21 -1.97
N GLN A 11 -30.84 2.47 -0.87
CA GLN A 11 -31.34 3.03 0.40
C GLN A 11 -30.36 4.01 1.04
N LEU A 12 -29.04 3.78 0.93
CA LEU A 12 -28.01 4.74 1.32
C LEU A 12 -28.12 6.05 0.53
N LYS A 13 -28.35 5.96 -0.79
CA LYS A 13 -28.61 7.13 -1.63
C LYS A 13 -29.85 7.89 -1.17
N ASN A 14 -30.95 7.20 -0.85
CA ASN A 14 -32.16 7.82 -0.32
C ASN A 14 -31.93 8.50 1.05
N LEU A 15 -31.17 7.85 1.95
CA LEU A 15 -30.80 8.42 3.24
C LEU A 15 -29.99 9.71 3.07
N LEU A 16 -28.99 9.71 2.19
CA LEU A 16 -28.18 10.90 1.91
C LEU A 16 -29.02 12.05 1.33
N ALA A 17 -29.97 11.75 0.44
CA ALA A 17 -30.90 12.74 -0.08
C ALA A 17 -31.79 13.34 1.03
N ASN A 18 -32.30 12.50 1.93
CA ASN A 18 -33.12 12.93 3.07
C ASN A 18 -32.32 13.76 4.09
N ILE A 19 -31.05 13.43 4.33
CA ILE A 19 -30.13 14.21 5.18
C ILE A 19 -29.84 15.58 4.56
N LEU A 20 -29.64 15.63 3.24
CA LEU A 20 -29.38 16.88 2.52
C LEU A 20 -30.63 17.79 2.51
N GLN A 21 -31.81 17.19 2.44
CA GLN A 21 -33.09 17.88 2.58
C GLN A 21 -33.32 18.38 4.02
N LEU A 22 -32.90 17.62 5.04
CA LEU A 22 -32.93 18.04 6.44
C LEU A 22 -31.96 19.22 6.70
N TYR A 23 -30.79 19.21 6.06
CA TYR A 23 -29.85 20.34 6.12
C TYR A 23 -30.43 21.60 5.48
N SER A 24 -31.24 21.45 4.42
CA SER A 24 -31.88 22.55 3.71
C SER A 24 -33.17 23.06 4.38
N ARG A 25 -33.88 22.21 5.14
CA ARG A 25 -35.13 22.52 5.85
C ARG A 25 -35.20 21.81 7.21
N PRO A 26 -34.62 22.39 8.27
CA PRO A 26 -34.44 21.72 9.57
C PRO A 26 -35.72 21.57 10.42
N ASP A 27 -36.76 22.37 10.17
CA ASP A 27 -37.99 22.44 11.00
C ASP A 27 -39.13 21.48 10.59
N HIS A 28 -38.91 20.60 9.60
CA HIS A 28 -39.97 19.72 9.13
C HIS A 28 -39.90 18.34 9.82
N PRO A 29 -40.84 17.98 10.72
CA PRO A 29 -40.77 16.76 11.52
C PRO A 29 -40.83 15.48 10.68
N ALA A 30 -41.50 15.53 9.51
CA ALA A 30 -41.57 14.40 8.59
C ALA A 30 -40.20 13.99 8.02
N THR A 31 -39.25 14.92 7.86
CA THR A 31 -37.92 14.64 7.31
C THR A 31 -37.04 13.92 8.32
N LYS A 32 -37.14 14.28 9.61
CA LYS A 32 -36.47 13.55 10.70
C LYS A 32 -36.99 12.12 10.82
N GLN A 33 -38.32 11.94 10.70
CA GLN A 33 -38.94 10.62 10.74
C GLN A 33 -38.57 9.78 9.51
N ALA A 34 -38.49 10.39 8.32
CA ALA A 34 -38.03 9.72 7.10
C ALA A 34 -36.56 9.26 7.19
N VAL A 35 -35.67 10.07 7.80
CA VAL A 35 -34.27 9.67 8.06
C VAL A 35 -34.19 8.50 9.03
N LEU A 36 -34.99 8.50 10.11
CA LEU A 36 -35.03 7.39 11.07
C LEU A 36 -35.56 6.09 10.45
N THR A 37 -36.59 6.17 9.61
CA THR A 37 -37.13 5.01 8.89
C THR A 37 -36.10 4.46 7.89
N ALA A 38 -35.47 5.33 7.09
CA ALA A 38 -34.43 4.94 6.15
C ALA A 38 -33.21 4.31 6.86
N ALA A 39 -32.80 4.84 8.03
CA ALA A 39 -31.72 4.28 8.83
C ALA A 39 -32.06 2.86 9.34
N LYS A 40 -33.28 2.64 9.84
CA LYS A 40 -33.74 1.31 10.28
C LYS A 40 -33.79 0.30 9.14
N GLU A 41 -34.23 0.74 7.97
CA GLU A 41 -34.32 -0.09 6.77
C GLU A 41 -32.94 -0.48 6.24
N ILE A 42 -31.98 0.46 6.27
CA ILE A 42 -30.56 0.17 6.01
C ILE A 42 -30.00 -0.84 7.02
N SER A 43 -30.23 -0.67 8.32
CA SER A 43 -29.77 -1.65 9.32
C SER A 43 -30.32 -3.06 9.07
N LYS A 44 -31.59 -3.17 8.68
CA LYS A 44 -32.21 -4.45 8.32
C LYS A 44 -31.57 -5.08 7.08
N LEU A 45 -31.39 -4.29 6.01
CA LEU A 45 -30.80 -4.75 4.76
C LEU A 45 -29.32 -5.12 4.91
N VAL A 46 -28.56 -4.36 5.71
CA VAL A 46 -27.17 -4.67 6.08
C VAL A 46 -27.12 -5.99 6.87
N GLY A 47 -28.05 -6.22 7.80
CA GLY A 47 -28.16 -7.49 8.53
C GLY A 47 -28.45 -8.67 7.59
N GLN A 48 -29.34 -8.50 6.62
CA GLN A 48 -29.63 -9.52 5.59
C GLN A 48 -28.42 -9.78 4.67
N LEU A 49 -27.69 -8.73 4.30
CA LEU A 49 -26.48 -8.85 3.49
C LEU A 49 -25.36 -9.58 4.26
N SER A 50 -25.19 -9.27 5.54
CA SER A 50 -24.28 -9.98 6.45
C SER A 50 -24.63 -11.47 6.53
N HIS A 51 -25.92 -11.78 6.74
CA HIS A 51 -26.39 -13.16 6.80
C HIS A 51 -26.16 -13.93 5.48
N CYS A 52 -26.42 -13.29 4.33
CA CYS A 52 -26.08 -13.89 3.03
C CYS A 52 -24.56 -14.10 2.86
N GLY A 53 -23.74 -13.20 3.40
CA GLY A 53 -22.27 -13.34 3.38
C GLY A 53 -21.80 -14.51 4.23
N GLU A 54 -22.40 -14.71 5.40
CA GLU A 54 -22.13 -15.86 6.26
C GLU A 54 -22.52 -17.19 5.60
N GLN A 55 -23.66 -17.24 4.91
CA GLN A 55 -24.10 -18.45 4.20
C GLN A 55 -23.18 -18.83 3.03
N LEU A 56 -22.63 -17.82 2.32
CA LEU A 56 -21.63 -18.03 1.27
C LEU A 56 -20.25 -18.42 1.82
N HIS A 57 -19.99 -18.11 3.09
CA HIS A 57 -18.75 -18.50 3.77
C HIS A 57 -18.83 -19.93 4.31
N SER A 58 -20.00 -20.37 4.79
CA SER A 58 -20.24 -21.76 5.22
C SER A 58 -20.14 -22.81 4.11
N SER A 59 -20.08 -22.39 2.84
CA SER A 59 -19.86 -23.27 1.69
C SER A 59 -18.39 -23.40 1.26
N SER A 60 -17.45 -22.71 1.93
CA SER A 60 -16.02 -23.02 1.83
C SER A 60 -15.62 -24.00 2.95
N PRO A 61 -15.48 -25.31 2.67
CA PRO A 61 -14.85 -26.21 3.62
C PRO A 61 -13.37 -25.81 3.69
N ASN A 62 -12.83 -25.54 4.88
CA ASN A 62 -11.42 -25.24 5.21
C ASN A 62 -11.10 -23.82 5.74
N HIS A 63 -12.03 -23.10 6.38
CA HIS A 63 -11.60 -22.10 7.37
C HIS A 63 -11.27 -22.82 8.68
N GLU A 64 -10.02 -23.31 8.76
CA GLU A 64 -9.44 -23.73 10.03
C GLU A 64 -9.37 -22.46 10.91
N GLU A 65 -10.16 -22.42 12.00
CA GLU A 65 -10.18 -21.29 12.93
C GLU A 65 -8.75 -21.05 13.41
N LYS A 66 -8.12 -19.97 12.91
CA LYS A 66 -6.74 -19.68 13.25
C LYS A 66 -6.69 -19.22 14.69
N PRO A 67 -5.95 -19.92 15.58
CA PRO A 67 -5.76 -19.45 16.94
C PRO A 67 -5.13 -18.06 16.93
N LEU A 68 -5.49 -17.19 17.89
CA LEU A 68 -4.84 -15.88 18.11
C LEU A 68 -3.30 -15.98 18.07
N LEU A 69 -2.75 -17.05 18.65
CA LEU A 69 -1.32 -17.36 18.65
C LEU A 69 -0.73 -17.53 17.24
N LEU A 70 -1.47 -18.12 16.30
CA LEU A 70 -1.03 -18.27 14.92
C LEU A 70 -0.95 -16.90 14.24
N VAL A 71 -1.91 -16.02 14.51
CA VAL A 71 -1.90 -14.65 13.98
C VAL A 71 -0.74 -13.83 14.56
N GLU A 72 -0.51 -13.90 15.87
CA GLU A 72 0.64 -13.26 16.51
C GLU A 72 1.96 -13.76 15.89
N ASN A 73 2.06 -15.05 15.60
CA ASN A 73 3.21 -15.65 14.94
C ASN A 73 3.41 -15.12 13.51
N GLU A 74 2.33 -14.97 12.75
CA GLU A 74 2.37 -14.41 11.38
C GLU A 74 2.83 -12.94 11.36
N LEU A 75 2.36 -12.10 12.29
CA LEU A 75 2.83 -10.72 12.43
C LEU A 75 4.32 -10.65 12.81
N LEU A 76 4.78 -11.53 13.69
CA LEU A 76 6.19 -11.71 14.01
C LEU A 76 6.98 -12.20 12.80
N GLY A 77 6.41 -13.08 11.98
CA GLY A 77 6.96 -13.54 10.71
C GLY A 77 7.14 -12.38 9.71
N ALA A 78 6.15 -11.52 9.57
CA ALA A 78 6.23 -10.31 8.76
C ALA A 78 7.35 -9.37 9.26
N ALA A 79 7.45 -9.14 10.57
CA ALA A 79 8.51 -8.34 11.16
C ALA A 79 9.91 -8.95 10.92
N SER A 80 10.03 -10.27 11.01
CA SER A 80 11.27 -11.01 10.74
C SER A 80 11.67 -10.94 9.25
N SER A 81 10.69 -11.01 8.34
CA SER A 81 10.92 -10.81 6.91
C SER A 81 11.48 -9.41 6.62
N ILE A 82 10.92 -8.37 7.25
CA ILE A 82 11.42 -6.99 7.13
C ILE A 82 12.84 -6.85 7.71
N GLU A 83 13.16 -7.56 8.79
CA GLU A 83 14.51 -7.57 9.36
C GLU A 83 15.53 -8.21 8.41
N ALA A 84 15.17 -9.31 7.76
CA ALA A 84 16.00 -9.92 6.72
C ALA A 84 16.26 -8.94 5.56
N VAL A 85 15.26 -8.16 5.17
CA VAL A 85 15.40 -7.09 4.17
C VAL A 85 16.35 -6.00 4.64
N SER A 86 16.27 -5.60 5.92
CA SER A 86 17.17 -4.61 6.52
C SER A 86 18.63 -5.07 6.51
N ASN A 87 18.85 -6.34 6.84
CA ASN A 87 20.18 -6.97 6.79
C ASN A 87 20.71 -7.01 5.36
N LYS A 88 19.86 -7.37 4.39
CA LYS A 88 20.22 -7.35 2.96
C LYS A 88 20.63 -5.94 2.51
N LEU A 89 19.87 -4.91 2.85
CA LEU A 89 20.18 -3.49 2.56
C LEU A 89 21.48 -3.01 3.22
N SER A 90 21.78 -3.50 4.42
CA SER A 90 22.99 -3.14 5.16
C SER A 90 24.26 -3.70 4.51
N GLN A 91 24.15 -4.83 3.81
CA GLN A 91 25.25 -5.46 3.07
C GLN A 91 25.42 -4.88 1.66
N MET A 92 24.43 -4.13 1.14
CA MET A 92 24.54 -3.46 -0.15
C MET A 92 25.55 -2.32 -0.08
N ARG A 93 26.38 -2.24 -1.11
CA ARG A 93 27.30 -1.11 -1.34
C ARG A 93 26.97 -0.44 -2.67
N PRO A 94 27.20 0.87 -2.78
CA PRO A 94 27.21 1.56 -4.06
C PRO A 94 28.12 0.83 -5.06
N ARG A 95 27.80 0.91 -6.35
CA ARG A 95 28.63 0.31 -7.40
C ARG A 95 30.08 0.84 -7.27
N GLN A 96 31.06 -0.05 -7.13
CA GLN A 96 32.47 0.34 -7.22
C GLN A 96 32.80 0.63 -8.68
N VAL A 97 32.80 1.89 -9.06
CA VAL A 97 33.32 2.32 -10.36
C VAL A 97 34.85 2.37 -10.24
N HIS A 98 35.56 1.52 -11.00
CA HIS A 98 37.00 1.66 -11.16
C HIS A 98 37.29 3.05 -11.73
N LYS A 99 38.26 3.77 -11.14
CA LYS A 99 38.61 5.20 -11.30
C LYS A 99 38.84 5.76 -12.74
N ALA A 100 38.45 5.07 -13.80
CA ALA A 100 38.69 5.46 -15.18
C ALA A 100 37.48 6.06 -15.92
N ASP A 101 36.25 5.90 -15.43
CA ASP A 101 35.06 6.52 -16.04
C ASP A 101 34.61 7.77 -15.27
N GLU A 102 34.18 8.81 -16.00
CA GLU A 102 33.82 10.15 -15.51
C GLU A 102 32.62 10.22 -14.52
N ASP A 103 32.07 9.09 -14.09
CA ASP A 103 30.89 8.97 -13.22
C ASP A 103 31.17 9.19 -11.72
N MET A 104 32.05 10.13 -11.39
CA MET A 104 32.38 10.48 -10.00
C MET A 104 31.21 11.20 -9.25
N LYS A 105 30.06 11.42 -9.90
CA LYS A 105 28.92 12.20 -9.37
C LYS A 105 27.72 11.37 -8.90
N ASN A 106 27.66 10.07 -9.19
CA ASN A 106 26.50 9.22 -8.82
C ASN A 106 26.63 8.55 -7.45
N LEU A 107 27.84 8.41 -6.90
CA LEU A 107 28.06 7.90 -5.54
C LEU A 107 27.24 8.62 -4.45
N PRO A 108 27.15 9.96 -4.40
CA PRO A 108 26.35 10.64 -3.38
C PRO A 108 24.85 10.35 -3.53
N PHE A 109 24.34 10.18 -4.75
CA PHE A 109 22.95 9.79 -4.98
C PHE A 109 22.69 8.34 -4.54
N ASP A 110 23.56 7.41 -4.94
CA ASP A 110 23.46 5.99 -4.58
C ASP A 110 23.49 5.78 -3.05
N GLU A 111 24.37 6.50 -2.35
CA GLU A 111 24.43 6.51 -0.89
C GLU A 111 23.17 7.13 -0.26
N GLN A 112 22.63 8.19 -0.87
CA GLN A 112 21.38 8.81 -0.43
C GLN A 112 20.18 7.87 -0.61
N ILE A 113 20.12 7.11 -1.70
CA ILE A 113 19.08 6.09 -1.91
C ILE A 113 19.22 4.97 -0.88
N LEU A 114 20.41 4.41 -0.70
CA LEU A 114 20.63 3.33 0.27
C LEU A 114 20.32 3.76 1.71
N SER A 115 20.73 4.97 2.11
CA SER A 115 20.44 5.51 3.45
C SER A 115 18.93 5.75 3.65
N SER A 116 18.26 6.32 2.65
CA SER A 116 16.81 6.53 2.67
C SER A 116 16.04 5.20 2.72
N SER A 117 16.43 4.22 1.92
CA SER A 117 15.83 2.87 1.94
C SER A 117 16.03 2.17 3.29
N LYS A 118 17.22 2.27 3.90
CA LYS A 118 17.47 1.77 5.27
C LYS A 118 16.56 2.46 6.28
N SER A 119 16.41 3.78 6.21
CA SER A 119 15.52 4.54 7.09
C SER A 119 14.07 4.09 6.95
N ILE A 120 13.59 3.85 5.72
CA ILE A 120 12.24 3.33 5.46
C ILE A 120 12.08 1.94 6.09
N THR A 121 13.01 1.02 5.85
CA THR A 121 12.94 -0.36 6.38
C THR A 121 12.93 -0.37 7.92
N LEU A 122 13.74 0.47 8.57
CA LEU A 122 13.75 0.61 10.04
C LEU A 122 12.42 1.17 10.57
N ALA A 123 11.86 2.19 9.91
CA ALA A 123 10.57 2.77 10.28
C ALA A 123 9.44 1.74 10.12
N VAL A 124 9.46 0.96 9.03
CA VAL A 124 8.50 -0.13 8.78
C VAL A 124 8.65 -1.25 9.82
N GLN A 125 9.87 -1.63 10.18
CA GLN A 125 10.10 -2.62 11.24
C GLN A 125 9.51 -2.16 12.58
N THR A 126 9.70 -0.88 12.92
CA THR A 126 9.14 -0.27 14.12
C THR A 126 7.62 -0.22 14.06
N LEU A 127 7.04 0.09 12.89
CA LEU A 127 5.60 0.10 12.66
C LEU A 127 4.96 -1.28 12.89
N VAL A 128 5.52 -2.35 12.31
CA VAL A 128 4.96 -3.71 12.46
C VAL A 128 5.07 -4.18 13.92
N LYS A 129 6.20 -3.87 14.60
CA LYS A 129 6.34 -4.12 16.04
C LYS A 129 5.33 -3.32 16.87
N ALA A 130 5.06 -2.07 16.52
CA ALA A 130 4.04 -1.25 17.17
C ALA A 130 2.62 -1.80 16.93
N ALA A 131 2.35 -2.33 15.73
CA ALA A 131 1.06 -2.95 15.38
C ALA A 131 0.83 -4.22 16.23
N TYR A 132 1.86 -5.06 16.35
CA TYR A 132 1.84 -6.23 17.24
C TYR A 132 1.57 -5.83 18.70
N ASN A 133 2.27 -4.80 19.21
CA ASN A 133 2.05 -4.32 20.58
C ASN A 133 0.64 -3.74 20.76
N ALA A 134 0.09 -3.04 19.77
CA ALA A 134 -1.27 -2.53 19.81
C ALA A 134 -2.32 -3.65 19.86
N GLN A 135 -2.12 -4.73 19.09
CA GLN A 135 -2.95 -5.92 19.16
C GLN A 135 -2.87 -6.58 20.55
N ARG A 136 -1.66 -6.77 21.11
CA ARG A 136 -1.50 -7.33 22.46
C ARG A 136 -2.12 -6.47 23.55
N GLU A 137 -2.03 -5.16 23.43
CA GLU A 137 -2.65 -4.22 24.37
C GLU A 137 -4.18 -4.40 24.38
N LEU A 138 -4.79 -4.61 23.22
CA LEU A 138 -6.23 -4.87 23.09
C LEU A 138 -6.67 -6.18 23.77
N ILE A 139 -5.86 -7.24 23.69
CA ILE A 139 -6.10 -8.50 24.42
C ILE A 139 -6.00 -8.25 25.92
N SER A 140 -4.96 -7.53 26.36
CA SER A 140 -4.75 -7.25 27.80
C SER A 140 -5.83 -6.38 28.43
N GLN A 141 -6.49 -5.52 27.63
CA GLN A 141 -7.60 -4.68 28.06
C GLN A 141 -8.95 -5.42 28.09
N GLY A 142 -8.98 -6.72 27.74
CA GLY A 142 -10.22 -7.50 27.62
C GLY A 142 -11.15 -7.03 26.49
N ARG A 143 -10.62 -6.24 25.55
CA ARG A 143 -11.35 -5.69 24.39
C ARG A 143 -11.30 -6.61 23.18
N MET A 144 -10.37 -7.54 23.19
CA MET A 144 -10.51 -8.81 22.48
C MET A 144 -10.73 -9.89 23.53
N SER A 145 -11.47 -10.93 23.13
CA SER A 145 -11.57 -12.16 23.92
C SER A 145 -10.16 -12.55 24.40
N GLU A 146 -10.02 -12.96 25.67
CA GLU A 146 -8.80 -13.61 26.18
C GLU A 146 -8.37 -14.71 25.20
N PRO A 147 -7.10 -15.19 25.23
CA PRO A 147 -6.65 -16.31 24.40
C PRO A 147 -7.43 -17.61 24.75
N SER A 148 -8.67 -17.63 24.32
CA SER A 148 -9.61 -18.73 24.23
C SER A 148 -9.53 -19.19 22.78
N PRO A 149 -9.65 -20.50 22.50
CA PRO A 149 -9.52 -21.03 21.15
C PRO A 149 -10.56 -20.45 20.16
N VAL A 150 -11.62 -19.80 20.65
CA VAL A 150 -12.71 -19.29 19.83
C VAL A 150 -12.73 -17.75 19.88
N LEU A 151 -12.06 -17.13 18.91
CA LEU A 151 -12.31 -15.74 18.57
C LEU A 151 -13.77 -15.58 18.10
N THR A 152 -14.40 -14.45 18.41
CA THR A 152 -15.65 -14.11 17.72
C THR A 152 -15.38 -13.94 16.22
N LYS A 153 -16.36 -14.25 15.36
CA LYS A 153 -16.21 -14.11 13.90
C LYS A 153 -15.69 -12.72 13.49
N ASP A 154 -16.18 -11.67 14.14
CA ASP A 154 -15.74 -10.29 13.91
C ASP A 154 -14.27 -10.06 14.27
N GLU A 155 -13.78 -10.71 15.33
CA GLU A 155 -12.36 -10.67 15.70
C GLU A 155 -11.53 -11.47 14.70
N GLN A 156 -11.99 -12.65 14.24
CA GLN A 156 -11.30 -13.43 13.20
C GLN A 156 -11.09 -12.61 11.93
N TYR A 157 -12.14 -11.98 11.39
CA TYR A 157 -12.05 -11.15 10.18
C TYR A 157 -11.14 -9.94 10.36
N TRP A 158 -11.21 -9.27 11.52
CA TRP A 158 -10.33 -8.14 11.81
C TRP A 158 -8.86 -8.58 11.87
N THR A 159 -8.59 -9.71 12.53
CA THR A 159 -7.23 -10.19 12.73
C THR A 159 -6.61 -10.71 11.43
N GLU A 160 -7.40 -11.35 10.56
CA GLU A 160 -6.98 -11.71 9.20
C GLU A 160 -6.69 -10.49 8.33
N GLY A 161 -7.54 -9.46 8.40
CA GLY A 161 -7.31 -8.19 7.73
C GLY A 161 -6.02 -7.51 8.19
N LEU A 162 -5.72 -7.58 9.49
CA LEU A 162 -4.48 -7.06 10.07
C LEU A 162 -3.25 -7.80 9.55
N VAL A 163 -3.26 -9.14 9.56
CA VAL A 163 -2.16 -9.97 9.04
C VAL A 163 -1.94 -9.70 7.55
N SER A 164 -3.03 -9.66 6.77
CA SER A 164 -2.96 -9.37 5.34
C SER A 164 -2.32 -8.01 5.06
N ALA A 165 -2.70 -6.98 5.82
CA ALA A 165 -2.09 -5.65 5.72
C ALA A 165 -0.60 -5.67 6.11
N ALA A 166 -0.21 -6.38 7.18
CA ALA A 166 1.18 -6.50 7.61
C ALA A 166 2.05 -7.25 6.58
N THR A 167 1.54 -8.35 6.02
CA THR A 167 2.21 -9.11 4.95
C THR A 167 2.36 -8.27 3.68
N LEU A 168 1.35 -7.47 3.33
CA LEU A 168 1.44 -6.53 2.21
C LEU A 168 2.53 -5.46 2.43
N VAL A 169 2.68 -4.96 3.67
CA VAL A 169 3.77 -4.03 4.04
C VAL A 169 5.14 -4.71 3.91
N ALA A 170 5.29 -5.95 4.37
CA ALA A 170 6.52 -6.71 4.21
C ALA A 170 6.87 -6.96 2.74
N ALA A 171 5.89 -7.33 1.91
CA ALA A 171 6.07 -7.51 0.47
C ALA A 171 6.46 -6.20 -0.25
N ALA A 172 5.80 -5.08 0.08
CA ALA A 172 6.14 -3.77 -0.48
C ALA A 172 7.58 -3.35 -0.09
N THR A 173 7.99 -3.65 1.14
CA THR A 173 9.34 -3.32 1.64
C THR A 173 10.42 -4.17 0.94
N ASN A 174 10.13 -5.44 0.66
CA ASN A 174 10.98 -6.29 -0.18
C ASN A 174 11.15 -5.69 -1.60
N GLN A 175 10.04 -5.30 -2.25
CA GLN A 175 10.08 -4.69 -3.59
C GLN A 175 10.85 -3.37 -3.61
N LEU A 176 10.73 -2.55 -2.55
CA LEU A 176 11.52 -1.33 -2.39
C LEU A 176 13.02 -1.64 -2.32
N CYS A 177 13.40 -2.66 -1.55
CA CYS A 177 14.79 -3.09 -1.42
C CYS A 177 15.37 -3.59 -2.76
N GLU A 178 14.59 -4.36 -3.52
CA GLU A 178 14.98 -4.80 -4.87
C GLU A 178 15.11 -3.62 -5.84
N ALA A 179 14.17 -2.68 -5.82
CA ALA A 179 14.24 -1.48 -6.65
C ALA A 179 15.45 -0.60 -6.28
N ALA A 180 15.72 -0.40 -4.98
CA ALA A 180 16.86 0.36 -4.50
C ALA A 180 18.18 -0.28 -4.91
N ASN A 181 18.31 -1.61 -4.73
CA ASN A 181 19.48 -2.35 -5.22
C ASN A 181 19.63 -2.23 -6.74
N GLY A 182 18.52 -2.32 -7.48
CA GLY A 182 18.52 -2.17 -8.92
C GLY A 182 19.01 -0.79 -9.36
N VAL A 183 18.57 0.29 -8.72
CA VAL A 183 18.98 1.67 -9.05
C VAL A 183 20.46 1.87 -8.74
N VAL A 184 20.90 1.47 -7.55
CA VAL A 184 22.31 1.59 -7.11
C VAL A 184 23.27 0.76 -7.96
N GLN A 185 22.77 -0.36 -8.51
CA GLN A 185 23.53 -1.18 -9.45
C GLN A 185 23.29 -0.78 -10.91
N GLY A 186 22.53 0.28 -11.23
CA GLY A 186 22.23 0.75 -12.58
C GLY A 186 21.41 -0.19 -13.46
N HIS A 187 20.65 -1.13 -12.88
CA HIS A 187 19.77 -2.10 -13.56
C HIS A 187 18.27 -1.78 -13.41
N SER A 188 17.93 -0.71 -12.70
CA SER A 188 16.56 -0.26 -12.47
C SER A 188 16.47 1.25 -12.60
N THR A 189 15.29 1.74 -12.90
CA THR A 189 15.04 3.19 -13.05
C THR A 189 14.58 3.81 -11.74
N GLU A 190 14.80 5.12 -11.62
CA GLU A 190 14.39 5.97 -10.51
C GLU A 190 12.86 6.00 -10.37
N GLU A 191 12.11 5.91 -11.47
CA GLU A 191 10.64 5.84 -11.44
C GLU A 191 10.15 4.56 -10.77
N LYS A 192 10.81 3.42 -11.03
CA LYS A 192 10.46 2.15 -10.37
C LYS A 192 10.74 2.23 -8.87
N LEU A 193 11.81 2.90 -8.46
CA LEU A 193 12.12 3.18 -7.06
C LEU A 193 11.06 4.07 -6.41
N ILE A 194 10.64 5.15 -7.08
CA ILE A 194 9.56 6.03 -6.64
C ILE A 194 8.25 5.27 -6.48
N ALA A 195 7.91 4.41 -7.45
CA ALA A 195 6.70 3.59 -7.38
C ALA A 195 6.72 2.62 -6.20
N ALA A 196 7.86 1.95 -5.96
CA ALA A 196 8.03 1.06 -4.81
C ALA A 196 7.92 1.81 -3.47
N ALA A 197 8.52 3.00 -3.36
CA ALA A 197 8.43 3.82 -2.15
C ALA A 197 6.99 4.26 -1.86
N LYS A 198 6.24 4.68 -2.88
CA LYS A 198 4.81 5.02 -2.76
C LYS A 198 3.97 3.81 -2.35
N GLN A 199 4.29 2.62 -2.86
CA GLN A 199 3.61 1.39 -2.48
C GLN A 199 3.82 1.05 -1.00
N VAL A 200 5.02 1.28 -0.45
CA VAL A 200 5.31 1.13 0.99
C VAL A 200 4.50 2.12 1.83
N ALA A 201 4.41 3.39 1.41
CA ALA A 201 3.60 4.39 2.10
C ALA A 201 2.10 4.02 2.08
N SER A 202 1.60 3.54 0.95
CA SER A 202 0.20 3.12 0.77
C SER A 202 -0.15 1.90 1.62
N SER A 203 0.69 0.85 1.59
CA SER A 203 0.47 -0.35 2.41
C SER A 203 0.57 -0.04 3.91
N THR A 204 1.47 0.87 4.30
CA THR A 204 1.58 1.37 5.68
C THR A 204 0.31 2.10 6.12
N ALA A 205 -0.25 2.97 5.28
CA ALA A 205 -1.51 3.63 5.58
C ALA A 205 -2.66 2.62 5.74
N HIS A 206 -2.69 1.58 4.90
CA HIS A 206 -3.68 0.51 5.02
C HIS A 206 -3.54 -0.24 6.36
N LEU A 207 -2.32 -0.57 6.79
CA LEU A 207 -2.06 -1.19 8.09
C LEU A 207 -2.52 -0.30 9.25
N LEU A 208 -2.25 1.00 9.20
CA LEU A 208 -2.70 1.95 10.22
C LEU A 208 -4.23 1.99 10.34
N VAL A 209 -4.93 1.97 9.20
CA VAL A 209 -6.40 1.95 9.17
C VAL A 209 -6.92 0.63 9.75
N ALA A 210 -6.32 -0.51 9.38
CA ALA A 210 -6.67 -1.81 9.91
C ALA A 210 -6.53 -1.86 11.45
N CYS A 211 -5.40 -1.37 12.00
CA CYS A 211 -5.18 -1.29 13.44
C CYS A 211 -6.19 -0.36 14.16
N LYS A 212 -6.62 0.72 13.50
CA LYS A 212 -7.51 1.74 14.11
C LYS A 212 -8.92 1.22 14.41
N VAL A 213 -9.41 0.20 13.69
CA VAL A 213 -10.80 -0.30 13.83
C VAL A 213 -11.12 -0.78 15.25
N LYS A 214 -10.15 -1.40 15.93
CA LYS A 214 -10.31 -1.92 17.30
C LYS A 214 -9.53 -1.15 18.36
N SER A 215 -8.55 -0.33 17.97
CA SER A 215 -7.68 0.41 18.91
C SER A 215 -8.37 1.64 19.50
N ASP A 216 -8.06 1.97 20.76
CA ASP A 216 -8.35 3.31 21.28
C ASP A 216 -7.33 4.31 20.70
N ILE A 217 -7.82 5.41 20.14
CA ILE A 217 -7.00 6.45 19.51
C ILE A 217 -6.06 7.10 20.54
N GLY A 218 -6.44 7.10 21.82
CA GLY A 218 -5.63 7.66 22.92
C GLY A 218 -4.58 6.70 23.51
N SER A 219 -4.51 5.44 23.06
CA SER A 219 -3.67 4.44 23.70
C SER A 219 -2.17 4.62 23.40
N SER A 220 -1.31 4.21 24.35
CA SER A 220 0.14 4.35 24.21
C SER A 220 0.70 3.55 23.03
N ALA A 221 0.13 2.38 22.75
CA ALA A 221 0.51 1.57 21.60
C ALA A 221 0.02 2.20 20.29
N MET A 222 -1.18 2.79 20.27
CA MET A 222 -1.71 3.47 19.10
C MET A 222 -0.92 4.75 18.77
N GLN A 223 -0.52 5.53 19.77
CA GLN A 223 0.37 6.67 19.57
C GLN A 223 1.72 6.25 18.97
N ARG A 224 2.34 5.20 19.52
CA ARG A 224 3.58 4.63 18.96
C ARG A 224 3.41 4.17 17.52
N LEU A 225 2.28 3.53 17.20
CA LEU A 225 1.95 3.09 15.85
C LEU A 225 1.81 4.28 14.88
N GLN A 226 1.12 5.35 15.28
CA GLN A 226 0.97 6.56 14.48
C GLN A 226 2.32 7.26 14.25
N SER A 227 3.16 7.38 15.29
CA SER A 227 4.51 7.93 15.17
C SER A 227 5.37 7.13 14.20
N ALA A 228 5.33 5.79 14.28
CA ALA A 228 6.04 4.92 13.34
C ALA A 228 5.50 5.07 11.91
N GLY A 229 4.19 5.15 11.72
CA GLY A 229 3.56 5.39 10.42
C GLY A 229 3.95 6.74 9.81
N HIS A 230 4.03 7.78 10.64
CA HIS A 230 4.51 9.09 10.22
C HIS A 230 5.99 9.04 9.81
N ALA A 231 6.83 8.33 10.56
CA ALA A 231 8.24 8.14 10.20
C ALA A 231 8.40 7.43 8.84
N VAL A 232 7.59 6.41 8.56
CA VAL A 232 7.57 5.75 7.24
C VAL A 232 7.20 6.74 6.14
N LYS A 233 6.14 7.53 6.35
CA LYS A 233 5.71 8.55 5.39
C LYS A 233 6.84 9.53 5.07
N VAL A 234 7.44 10.14 6.09
CA VAL A 234 8.54 11.12 5.92
C VAL A 234 9.73 10.49 5.19
N ALA A 235 10.13 9.28 5.58
CA ALA A 235 11.24 8.58 4.94
C ALA A 235 10.96 8.26 3.46
N THR A 236 9.73 7.84 3.13
CA THR A 236 9.33 7.60 1.73
C THR A 236 9.27 8.89 0.91
N GLU A 237 8.80 10.00 1.48
CA GLU A 237 8.79 11.31 0.82
C GLU A 237 10.20 11.81 0.54
N HIS A 238 11.13 11.63 1.49
CA HIS A 238 12.53 11.98 1.32
C HIS A 238 13.17 11.21 0.16
N LEU A 239 12.96 9.88 0.11
CA LEU A 239 13.44 9.03 -1.00
C LEU A 239 12.86 9.47 -2.35
N VAL A 240 11.56 9.76 -2.41
CA VAL A 240 10.90 10.18 -3.66
C VAL A 240 11.44 11.52 -4.15
N ASN A 241 11.71 12.46 -3.24
CA ASN A 241 12.28 13.75 -3.59
C ASN A 241 13.73 13.60 -4.09
N ALA A 242 14.54 12.76 -3.43
CA ALA A 242 15.89 12.45 -3.88
C ALA A 242 15.91 11.85 -5.30
N ALA A 243 15.06 10.85 -5.54
CA ALA A 243 14.94 10.22 -6.85
C ALA A 243 14.48 11.20 -7.94
N ARG A 244 13.52 12.09 -7.65
CA ARG A 244 13.06 13.13 -8.59
C ARG A 244 14.13 14.16 -8.93
N GLN A 245 14.93 14.55 -7.94
CA GLN A 245 16.01 15.48 -8.16
C GLN A 245 17.05 14.90 -9.13
N SER A 246 17.41 13.62 -8.95
CA SER A 246 18.31 12.91 -9.87
C SER A 246 17.78 12.87 -11.31
N ILE A 247 16.49 12.53 -11.49
CA ILE A 247 15.85 12.53 -12.82
C ILE A 247 15.97 13.90 -13.49
N THR A 248 15.68 14.98 -12.74
CA THR A 248 15.71 16.35 -13.27
C THR A 248 17.13 16.79 -13.66
N GLU A 249 18.12 16.46 -12.83
CA GLU A 249 19.54 16.76 -13.09
C GLU A 249 20.08 16.00 -14.31
N ASN A 250 19.58 14.79 -14.57
CA ASN A 250 19.94 13.98 -15.74
C ASN A 250 19.32 14.53 -17.03
N ASP A 251 18.04 14.92 -17.02
CA ASP A 251 17.36 15.50 -18.19
C ASP A 251 17.96 16.84 -18.64
N CYS A 252 18.46 17.67 -17.71
CA CYS A 252 19.10 18.95 -18.05
C CYS A 252 20.46 18.81 -18.74
N ARG A 253 21.15 17.66 -18.65
CA ARG A 253 22.47 17.46 -19.26
C ARG A 253 22.45 17.00 -20.72
N GLY A 254 21.32 16.51 -21.23
CA GLY A 254 21.18 16.05 -22.61
C GLY A 254 21.11 17.15 -23.68
N LEU A 255 21.12 18.44 -23.30
CA LEU A 255 20.80 19.56 -24.19
C LEU A 255 21.99 20.47 -24.56
N VAL A 256 23.23 19.96 -24.59
CA VAL A 256 24.38 20.75 -25.10
C VAL A 256 24.45 20.65 -26.63
N ILE A 257 23.62 21.44 -27.32
CA ILE A 257 23.65 21.58 -28.78
C ILE A 257 24.90 22.41 -29.15
N SER A 258 25.87 21.77 -29.80
CA SER A 258 27.03 22.46 -30.39
C SER A 258 26.64 23.13 -31.71
N ASP A 259 26.91 24.43 -31.81
CA ASP A 259 26.52 25.36 -32.90
C ASP A 259 27.37 25.19 -34.19
N ARG A 260 27.45 23.98 -34.75
CA ARG A 260 28.06 23.72 -36.07
C ARG A 260 27.08 23.02 -37.02
N MET A 261 26.69 23.76 -38.06
CA MET A 261 25.55 23.51 -38.95
C MET A 261 25.57 22.17 -39.74
N VAL A 262 26.71 21.46 -39.84
CA VAL A 262 26.81 20.15 -40.52
C VAL A 262 26.82 18.97 -39.52
N THR A 263 27.16 19.23 -38.26
CA THR A 263 27.02 18.27 -37.14
C THR A 263 25.57 18.21 -36.65
N GLY A 264 24.79 19.26 -36.91
CA GLY A 264 23.38 19.37 -36.52
C GLY A 264 22.46 18.35 -37.19
N ILE A 265 22.70 17.93 -38.44
CA ILE A 265 21.84 16.94 -39.12
C ILE A 265 22.05 15.54 -38.53
N ALA A 266 23.30 15.15 -38.26
CA ALA A 266 23.59 13.89 -37.57
C ALA A 266 23.02 13.90 -36.14
N GLN A 267 23.17 15.01 -35.41
CA GLN A 267 22.58 15.16 -34.08
C GLN A 267 21.05 15.14 -34.10
N VAL A 268 20.40 15.71 -35.12
CA VAL A 268 18.95 15.65 -35.29
C VAL A 268 18.49 14.24 -35.67
N MET A 269 19.25 13.53 -36.51
CA MET A 269 18.96 12.13 -36.84
C MET A 269 19.14 11.21 -35.63
N ASP A 270 20.22 11.37 -34.86
CA ASP A 270 20.46 10.63 -33.62
C ASP A 270 19.37 10.94 -32.58
N ALA A 271 18.97 12.21 -32.45
CA ALA A 271 17.87 12.60 -31.58
C ALA A 271 16.52 12.05 -32.06
N GLN A 272 16.26 11.99 -33.37
CA GLN A 272 15.05 11.38 -33.93
C GLN A 272 15.02 9.86 -33.73
N GLU A 273 16.16 9.18 -33.91
CA GLU A 273 16.29 7.76 -33.61
C GLU A 273 16.02 7.50 -32.12
N GLU A 274 16.59 8.34 -31.25
CA GLU A 274 16.37 8.23 -29.81
C GLU A 274 14.91 8.48 -29.41
N VAL A 275 14.22 9.43 -30.05
CA VAL A 275 12.78 9.64 -29.88
C VAL A 275 12.00 8.40 -30.31
N LEU A 276 12.24 7.86 -31.51
CA LEU A 276 11.56 6.67 -32.01
C LEU A 276 11.81 5.44 -31.11
N ARG A 277 13.03 5.28 -30.60
CA ARG A 277 13.38 4.23 -29.65
C ARG A 277 12.59 4.39 -28.35
N LYS A 278 12.55 5.59 -27.77
CA LYS A 278 11.79 5.87 -26.54
C LYS A 278 10.28 5.69 -26.75
N GLU A 279 9.73 6.04 -27.91
CA GLU A 279 8.33 5.78 -28.25
C GLU A 279 7.99 4.30 -28.31
N LYS A 280 8.90 3.49 -28.88
CA LYS A 280 8.76 2.03 -28.90
C LYS A 280 8.84 1.44 -27.48
N GLU A 281 9.84 1.85 -26.70
CA GLU A 281 10.00 1.41 -25.31
C GLU A 281 8.79 1.81 -24.45
N LEU A 282 8.25 3.03 -24.65
CA LEU A 282 7.04 3.49 -23.98
C LEU A 282 5.83 2.61 -24.34
N THR A 283 5.68 2.25 -25.62
CA THR A 283 4.60 1.38 -26.08
C THR A 283 4.74 -0.02 -25.47
N GLU A 284 5.94 -0.59 -25.42
CA GLU A 284 6.21 -1.86 -24.74
C GLU A 284 5.93 -1.79 -23.24
N ALA A 285 6.36 -0.73 -22.55
CA ALA A 285 6.12 -0.54 -21.13
C ALA A 285 4.61 -0.43 -20.83
N ARG A 286 3.85 0.29 -21.67
CA ARG A 286 2.38 0.36 -21.58
C ARG A 286 1.72 -1.00 -21.79
N ASN A 287 2.21 -1.79 -22.74
CA ASN A 287 1.71 -3.15 -22.97
C ASN A 287 2.00 -4.06 -21.77
N ARG A 288 3.23 -4.02 -21.22
CA ARG A 288 3.60 -4.77 -20.01
C ARG A 288 2.75 -4.36 -18.80
N LEU A 289 2.54 -3.06 -18.59
CA LEU A 289 1.67 -2.55 -17.51
C LEU A 289 0.23 -3.05 -17.68
N THR A 290 -0.30 -3.03 -18.91
CA THR A 290 -1.65 -3.52 -19.21
C THR A 290 -1.75 -5.02 -18.94
N GLN A 291 -0.75 -5.82 -19.32
CA GLN A 291 -0.70 -7.24 -18.98
C GLN A 291 -0.65 -7.48 -17.48
N LEU A 292 0.20 -6.77 -16.73
CA LEU A 292 0.28 -6.90 -15.27
C LEU A 292 -1.06 -6.55 -14.60
N ASN A 293 -1.72 -5.49 -15.05
CA ASN A 293 -3.04 -5.11 -14.56
C ASN A 293 -4.10 -6.17 -14.87
N LYS A 294 -4.09 -6.75 -16.08
CA LYS A 294 -4.98 -7.87 -16.46
C LYS A 294 -4.73 -9.10 -15.59
N SER A 295 -3.49 -9.51 -15.42
CA SER A 295 -3.12 -10.66 -14.57
C SER A 295 -3.45 -10.43 -13.09
N ARG A 296 -3.41 -9.18 -12.62
CA ARG A 296 -3.88 -8.82 -11.27
C ARG A 296 -5.39 -8.99 -11.14
N TYR A 297 -6.16 -8.69 -12.19
CA TYR A 297 -7.60 -8.88 -12.23
C TYR A 297 -8.01 -10.35 -12.39
N GLU A 298 -7.30 -11.13 -13.21
CA GLU A 298 -7.52 -12.58 -13.37
C GLU A 298 -7.16 -13.39 -12.11
N LYS A 299 -6.18 -12.95 -11.31
CA LYS A 299 -5.83 -13.57 -10.03
C LYS A 299 -6.75 -13.16 -8.87
N SER A 300 -7.57 -12.13 -9.03
CA SER A 300 -8.70 -11.90 -8.14
C SER A 300 -9.82 -12.85 -8.57
N PRO A 301 -10.21 -13.84 -7.76
CA PRO A 301 -11.15 -14.87 -8.22
C PRO A 301 -12.51 -14.21 -8.52
N GLU A 302 -12.95 -14.29 -9.77
CA GLU A 302 -14.36 -14.08 -10.09
C GLU A 302 -15.18 -15.25 -9.54
N PRO A 303 -16.34 -14.99 -8.92
CA PRO A 303 -17.26 -16.05 -8.50
C PRO A 303 -17.78 -16.76 -9.75
N SER A 304 -17.55 -18.08 -9.82
CA SER A 304 -18.00 -18.91 -10.94
C SER A 304 -19.54 -18.85 -11.08
N PRO A 305 -20.07 -18.83 -12.31
CA PRO A 305 -21.51 -18.91 -12.52
C PRO A 305 -21.96 -20.36 -12.32
N GLU A 306 -22.79 -20.60 -11.31
CA GLU A 306 -23.46 -21.88 -11.11
C GLU A 306 -24.42 -22.17 -12.28
N LYS A 307 -24.31 -23.38 -12.82
CA LYS A 307 -25.27 -24.01 -13.74
C LYS A 307 -26.42 -24.63 -12.96
#